data_AF-A0A497DGE6-F1
#
_entry.id   AF-A0A497DGE6-F1
#
_cell.length_a   1.000
_cell.length_b   1.000
_cell.length_c   1.000
_cell.angle_alpha   90.00
_cell.angle_beta   90.00
_cell.angle_gamma   90.00
#
_symmetry.space_group_name_H-M   'P 1'
#
loop_
_entity.id
_entity.type
_entity.pdbx_description
1 polymer ?
#
loop_
_entity_poly.entity_id
_entity_poly.type
_entity_poly.pdbx_seq_one_letter_code
_entity_poly.pdbx_strand_id
1 'polypeptide(L)'
;MEYNSQREKLIIPEYGRNVQKMVEYAISIEDREKRTKAAKYIVSVMASMNPQNRDSSDYMQTLWDHLYIISNFRLDVDGPYPKPEKDTLVRKPDKVLYSDKNIKFRHYGKNIEAIIKKACDYEDGPEKEALIHTIANHLKKSYLNWNRESVDDEVIAHHLNVLSDGKLILSTEQKLTATSDILARNKSRKKKFIPRSKDNNGKRKKRSQQG
;
A
#
# COMPACT_ATOMS: atom_id res chain seq x y z
N MET A 1 -26.04 10.37 -38.41
CA MET A 1 -25.80 10.12 -36.96
C MET A 1 -24.35 9.72 -36.79
N GLU A 2 -23.56 10.47 -36.02
CA GLU A 2 -22.18 10.07 -35.71
C GLU A 2 -22.18 9.06 -34.55
N TYR A 3 -21.65 7.86 -34.79
CA TYR A 3 -21.54 6.81 -33.77
C TYR A 3 -20.30 7.01 -32.89
N ASN A 4 -20.43 6.72 -31.59
CA ASN A 4 -19.35 6.86 -30.61
C ASN A 4 -18.13 5.96 -30.87
N SER A 5 -18.29 4.88 -31.65
CA SER A 5 -17.21 3.93 -32.01
C SER A 5 -16.28 4.44 -33.12
N GLN A 6 -16.68 5.49 -33.86
CA GLN A 6 -15.88 6.12 -34.92
C GLN A 6 -15.17 7.40 -34.45
N ARG A 7 -15.38 7.80 -33.19
CA ARG A 7 -14.84 9.05 -32.64
C ARG A 7 -13.48 8.82 -31.99
N GLU A 8 -12.66 9.87 -31.99
CA GLU A 8 -11.38 9.87 -31.32
C GLU A 8 -11.50 9.53 -29.83
N LYS A 9 -10.48 8.83 -29.31
CA LYS A 9 -10.43 8.38 -27.93
C LYS A 9 -10.35 9.60 -27.00
N LEU A 10 -11.16 9.58 -25.94
CA LEU A 10 -11.03 10.53 -24.85
C LEU A 10 -9.71 10.28 -24.12
N ILE A 11 -8.79 11.25 -24.15
CA ILE A 11 -7.49 11.15 -23.45
C ILE A 11 -7.72 11.28 -21.94
N ILE A 12 -8.57 12.23 -21.54
CA ILE A 12 -8.98 12.48 -20.15
C ILE A 12 -10.53 12.56 -20.14
N PRO A 13 -11.24 11.45 -19.84
CA PRO A 13 -12.70 11.40 -19.87
C PRO A 13 -13.42 12.43 -18.97
N GLU A 14 -12.74 12.89 -17.92
CA GLU A 14 -13.24 13.79 -16.87
C GLU A 14 -13.70 15.16 -17.41
N TYR A 15 -13.09 15.63 -18.50
CA TYR A 15 -13.42 16.92 -19.13
C TYR A 15 -14.39 16.78 -20.32
N GLY A 16 -14.65 15.55 -20.74
CA GLY A 16 -15.53 15.25 -21.87
C GLY A 16 -15.03 15.76 -23.23
N ARG A 17 -15.90 15.63 -24.25
CA ARG A 17 -15.56 15.92 -25.66
C ARG A 17 -15.52 17.41 -26.01
N ASN A 18 -16.29 18.23 -25.31
CA ASN A 18 -16.34 19.67 -25.59
C ASN A 18 -14.97 20.31 -25.34
N VAL A 19 -14.30 19.91 -24.26
CA VAL A 19 -12.95 20.37 -23.94
C VAL A 19 -11.96 19.91 -24.99
N GLN A 20 -12.03 18.65 -25.45
CA GLN A 20 -11.16 18.19 -26.54
C GLN A 20 -11.35 18.99 -27.84
N LYS A 21 -12.59 19.30 -28.22
CA LYS A 21 -12.86 20.14 -29.40
C LYS A 21 -12.30 21.56 -29.26
N MET A 22 -12.40 22.14 -28.06
CA MET A 22 -11.81 23.46 -27.79
C MET A 22 -10.28 23.42 -27.87
N VAL A 23 -9.64 22.34 -27.41
CA VAL A 23 -8.19 22.16 -27.52
C VAL A 23 -7.77 21.97 -28.97
N GLU A 24 -8.50 21.17 -29.76
CA GLU A 24 -8.21 21.01 -31.20
C GLU A 24 -8.35 22.33 -31.96
N TYR A 25 -9.37 23.13 -31.62
CA TYR A 25 -9.51 24.48 -32.15
C TYR A 25 -8.36 25.40 -31.71
N ALA A 26 -7.88 25.30 -30.47
CA ALA A 26 -6.72 26.08 -30.05
C ALA A 26 -5.46 25.71 -30.84
N ILE A 27 -5.29 24.45 -31.23
CA ILE A 27 -4.15 23.99 -32.04
C ILE A 27 -4.20 24.58 -33.47
N SER A 28 -5.39 24.77 -34.05
CA SER A 28 -5.53 25.32 -35.41
C SER A 28 -5.28 26.83 -35.52
N ILE A 29 -5.14 27.55 -34.40
CA ILE A 29 -4.86 28.99 -34.41
C ILE A 29 -3.37 29.24 -34.69
N GLU A 30 -3.05 29.87 -35.81
CA GLU A 30 -1.66 30.20 -36.20
C GLU A 30 -1.02 31.27 -35.30
N ASP A 31 -1.80 32.26 -34.87
CA ASP A 31 -1.35 33.37 -34.03
C ASP A 31 -1.11 32.94 -32.57
N ARG A 32 0.15 33.06 -32.11
CA ARG A 32 0.59 32.66 -30.77
C ARG A 32 -0.13 33.40 -29.64
N GLU A 33 -0.45 34.68 -29.81
CA GLU A 33 -1.15 35.45 -28.77
C GLU A 33 -2.60 34.99 -28.62
N LYS A 34 -3.29 34.82 -29.75
CA LYS A 34 -4.66 34.31 -29.78
C LYS A 34 -4.73 32.88 -29.26
N ARG A 35 -3.74 32.04 -29.59
CA ARG A 35 -3.59 30.68 -29.08
C ARG A 35 -3.43 30.65 -27.56
N THR A 36 -2.57 31.52 -27.02
CA THR A 36 -2.35 31.63 -25.57
C THR A 36 -3.61 32.11 -24.85
N LYS A 37 -4.35 33.05 -25.43
CA LYS A 37 -5.63 33.51 -24.89
C LYS A 37 -6.69 32.40 -24.90
N ALA A 38 -6.78 31.62 -25.98
CA ALA A 38 -7.65 30.47 -26.07
C ALA A 38 -7.29 29.39 -25.03
N ALA A 39 -6.00 29.08 -24.85
CA ALA A 39 -5.52 28.14 -23.84
C ALA A 39 -5.92 28.55 -22.42
N LYS A 40 -5.71 29.82 -22.05
CA LYS A 40 -6.13 30.36 -20.74
C LYS A 40 -7.64 30.24 -20.52
N TYR A 41 -8.44 30.50 -21.57
CA TYR A 41 -9.88 30.32 -21.51
C TYR A 41 -10.26 28.85 -21.29
N ILE A 42 -9.64 27.92 -22.01
CA ILE A 42 -9.89 26.48 -21.84
C ILE A 42 -9.55 26.02 -20.42
N VAL A 43 -8.42 26.46 -19.86
CA VAL A 43 -8.05 26.17 -18.46
C VAL A 43 -9.11 26.69 -17.49
N SER A 44 -9.67 27.87 -17.72
CA SER A 44 -10.75 28.41 -16.89
C SER A 44 -12.03 27.57 -16.95
N VAL A 45 -12.35 27.01 -18.12
CA VAL A 45 -13.49 26.09 -18.30
C VAL A 45 -13.21 24.75 -17.62
N MET A 46 -12.02 24.19 -17.76
CA MET A 46 -11.61 22.98 -17.03
C MET A 46 -11.71 23.21 -15.51
N ALA A 47 -11.37 24.42 -15.04
CA ALA A 47 -11.41 24.78 -13.62
C ALA A 47 -12.83 24.91 -13.03
N SER A 48 -13.84 25.18 -13.86
CA SER A 48 -15.24 25.25 -13.44
C SER A 48 -15.88 23.86 -13.38
N MET A 49 -15.41 22.91 -14.19
CA MET A 49 -15.92 21.54 -14.22
C MET A 49 -15.50 20.70 -12.99
N ASN A 50 -14.29 20.92 -12.45
CA ASN A 50 -13.75 20.16 -11.31
C ASN A 50 -13.42 21.03 -10.08
N PRO A 51 -14.43 21.62 -9.40
CA PRO A 51 -14.20 22.53 -8.28
C PRO A 51 -13.65 21.82 -7.01
N GLN A 52 -13.77 20.50 -6.91
CA GLN A 52 -13.38 19.73 -5.71
C GLN A 52 -11.87 19.68 -5.46
N ASN A 53 -11.03 19.91 -6.48
CA ASN A 53 -9.57 19.81 -6.36
C ASN A 53 -8.88 21.17 -6.14
N ARG A 54 -9.65 22.25 -5.93
CA ARG A 54 -9.16 23.63 -5.83
C ARG A 54 -8.24 23.91 -4.64
N ASP A 55 -8.32 23.12 -3.58
CA ASP A 55 -7.50 23.30 -2.36
C ASP A 55 -6.08 22.73 -2.48
N SER A 56 -5.74 22.09 -3.61
CA SER A 56 -4.37 21.64 -3.87
C SER A 56 -3.51 22.78 -4.42
N SER A 57 -2.34 23.00 -3.82
CA SER A 57 -1.35 24.00 -4.27
C SER A 57 -0.99 23.83 -5.76
N ASP A 58 -1.10 22.60 -6.27
CA ASP A 58 -0.73 22.22 -7.64
C ASP A 58 -1.95 22.09 -8.58
N TYR A 59 -3.13 22.57 -8.18
CA TYR A 59 -4.35 22.46 -8.98
C TYR A 59 -4.21 23.13 -10.35
N MET A 60 -3.72 24.37 -10.38
CA MET A 60 -3.54 25.12 -11.62
C MET A 60 -2.50 24.46 -12.52
N GLN A 61 -1.40 23.96 -11.95
CA GLN A 61 -0.39 23.23 -12.69
C GLN A 61 -0.97 21.96 -13.34
N THR A 62 -1.77 21.20 -12.59
CA THR A 62 -2.44 19.98 -13.08
C THR A 62 -3.39 20.28 -14.25
N LEU A 63 -4.10 21.41 -14.24
CA LEU A 63 -4.97 21.82 -15.35
C LEU A 63 -4.17 22.15 -16.62
N TRP A 64 -3.04 22.84 -16.46
CA TRP A 64 -2.11 23.08 -17.57
C TRP A 64 -1.53 21.77 -18.10
N ASP A 65 -1.17 20.84 -17.22
CA ASP A 65 -0.69 19.52 -17.62
C ASP A 65 -1.76 18.76 -18.41
N HIS A 66 -3.00 18.72 -17.92
CA HIS A 66 -4.14 18.13 -18.64
C HIS A 66 -4.37 18.77 -20.01
N LEU A 67 -4.23 20.09 -20.14
CA LEU A 67 -4.30 20.78 -21.43
C LEU A 67 -3.23 20.27 -22.39
N TYR A 68 -1.98 20.18 -21.94
CA TYR A 68 -0.87 19.69 -22.77
C TYR A 68 -1.06 18.22 -23.17
N ILE A 69 -1.50 17.37 -22.23
CA ILE A 69 -1.78 15.95 -22.48
C ILE A 69 -2.90 15.80 -23.51
N ILE A 70 -4.00 16.55 -23.38
CA ILE A 70 -5.13 16.51 -24.36
C ILE A 70 -4.68 17.00 -25.74
N SER A 71 -3.77 17.99 -25.80
CA SER A 71 -3.22 18.48 -27.07
C SER A 71 -2.21 17.53 -27.73
N ASN A 72 -1.88 16.41 -27.07
CA ASN A 72 -0.75 15.55 -27.43
C ASN A 72 0.58 16.34 -27.51
N PHE A 73 0.74 17.33 -26.63
CA PHE A 73 1.86 18.28 -26.54
C PHE A 73 2.16 19.02 -27.86
N ARG A 74 1.17 19.15 -28.76
CA ARG A 74 1.28 19.95 -29.99
C ARG A 74 1.09 21.45 -29.72
N LEU A 75 0.54 21.79 -28.56
CA LEU A 75 0.23 23.16 -28.20
C LEU A 75 1.49 23.91 -27.75
N ASP A 76 1.82 25.00 -28.45
CA ASP A 76 2.89 25.93 -28.08
C ASP A 76 2.28 27.26 -27.59
N VAL A 77 2.31 27.49 -26.28
CA VAL A 77 1.71 28.64 -25.60
C VAL A 77 2.59 29.12 -24.45
N ASP A 78 2.48 30.42 -24.12
CA ASP A 78 3.15 31.03 -22.98
C ASP A 78 2.33 30.81 -21.70
N GLY A 79 2.56 29.65 -21.08
CA GLY A 79 1.99 29.28 -19.79
C GLY A 79 2.86 29.73 -18.61
N PRO A 80 2.27 29.93 -17.42
CA PRO A 80 3.02 30.26 -16.20
C PRO A 80 3.82 29.08 -15.63
N TYR A 81 3.60 27.85 -16.14
CA TYR A 81 4.25 26.62 -15.72
C TYR A 81 5.05 26.01 -16.89
N PRO A 82 6.18 25.33 -16.60
CA PRO A 82 6.95 24.63 -17.63
C PRO A 82 6.12 23.54 -18.30
N LYS A 83 6.40 23.25 -19.57
CA LYS A 83 5.72 22.18 -20.31
C LYS A 83 6.05 20.82 -19.66
N PRO A 84 5.05 19.95 -19.40
CA PRO A 84 5.32 18.61 -18.91
C PRO A 84 6.15 17.82 -19.93
N GLU A 85 7.11 17.05 -19.45
CA GLU A 85 7.95 16.21 -20.30
C GLU A 85 7.18 14.95 -20.72
N LYS A 86 7.11 14.69 -22.04
CA LYS A 86 6.38 13.54 -22.63
C LYS A 86 6.76 12.20 -22.01
N ASP A 87 8.02 12.06 -21.58
CA ASP A 87 8.60 10.81 -21.09
C ASP A 87 8.05 10.41 -19.70
N THR A 88 7.73 11.40 -18.86
CA THR A 88 7.25 11.15 -17.49
C THR A 88 5.90 10.45 -17.43
N LEU A 89 5.04 10.64 -18.43
CA LEU A 89 3.71 10.02 -18.51
C LEU A 89 3.75 8.57 -19.02
N VAL A 90 4.77 8.18 -19.78
CA VAL A 90 4.86 6.86 -20.42
C VAL A 90 5.71 5.89 -19.59
N ARG A 91 6.39 6.38 -18.54
CA ARG A 91 7.18 5.53 -17.65
C ARG A 91 6.27 4.52 -16.96
N LYS A 92 6.27 3.29 -17.50
CA LYS A 92 5.61 2.15 -16.87
C LYS A 92 6.13 2.01 -15.44
N PRO A 93 5.27 1.68 -14.47
CA PRO A 93 5.75 1.43 -13.12
C PRO A 93 6.83 0.35 -13.16
N ASP A 94 7.89 0.57 -12.40
CA ASP A 94 8.99 -0.40 -12.32
C ASP A 94 8.43 -1.75 -11.83
N LYS A 95 8.77 -2.82 -12.55
CA LYS A 95 8.31 -4.17 -12.20
C LYS A 95 8.95 -4.56 -10.87
N VAL A 96 8.14 -4.67 -9.82
CA VAL A 96 8.59 -5.26 -8.56
C VAL A 96 8.82 -6.75 -8.77
N LEU A 97 10.05 -7.21 -8.55
CA LEU A 97 10.35 -8.64 -8.56
C LEU A 97 9.68 -9.29 -7.34
N TYR A 98 8.90 -10.34 -7.56
CA TYR A 98 8.40 -11.15 -6.47
C TYR A 98 9.57 -11.84 -5.76
N SER A 99 9.56 -11.83 -4.42
CA SER A 99 10.59 -12.51 -3.64
C SER A 99 10.40 -14.03 -3.70
N ASP A 100 11.01 -14.64 -4.70
CA ASP A 100 11.11 -16.09 -4.87
C ASP A 100 12.17 -16.66 -3.92
N LYS A 101 11.78 -16.81 -2.65
CA LYS A 101 12.62 -17.48 -1.65
C LYS A 101 11.89 -18.74 -1.19
N ASN A 102 12.43 -19.89 -1.58
CA ASN A 102 12.01 -21.20 -1.11
C ASN A 102 12.20 -21.28 0.41
N ILE A 103 11.09 -21.40 1.15
CA ILE A 103 11.12 -21.55 2.61
C ILE A 103 11.07 -23.05 2.92
N LYS A 104 12.10 -23.60 3.56
CA LYS A 104 12.17 -25.04 3.95
C LYS A 104 10.94 -25.44 4.80
N PHE A 105 10.58 -24.62 5.78
CA PHE A 105 9.43 -24.84 6.67
C PHE A 105 8.44 -23.68 6.61
N ARG A 106 7.28 -23.89 5.97
CA ARG A 106 6.28 -22.84 5.72
C ARG A 106 5.74 -22.19 7.02
N HIS A 107 5.65 -22.97 8.10
CA HIS A 107 5.12 -22.52 9.39
C HIS A 107 6.11 -21.62 10.17
N TYR A 108 7.40 -21.60 9.83
CA TYR A 108 8.37 -20.71 10.46
C TYR A 108 8.52 -19.37 9.74
N GLY A 109 8.32 -19.35 8.41
CA GLY A 109 8.44 -18.14 7.61
C GLY A 109 9.88 -17.63 7.48
N LYS A 110 10.08 -16.60 6.64
CA LYS A 110 11.40 -16.09 6.24
C LYS A 110 12.18 -15.44 7.39
N ASN A 111 11.47 -14.85 8.35
CA ASN A 111 12.11 -14.09 9.43
C ASN A 111 12.87 -15.00 10.39
N ILE A 112 12.32 -16.18 10.70
CA ILE A 112 12.97 -17.14 11.58
C ILE A 112 14.25 -17.67 10.95
N GLU A 113 14.22 -17.99 9.65
CA GLU A 113 15.41 -18.42 8.91
C GLU A 113 16.49 -17.33 8.88
N ALA A 114 16.10 -16.07 8.69
CA ALA A 114 17.04 -14.95 8.74
C ALA A 114 17.66 -14.73 10.13
N ILE A 115 16.87 -14.92 11.20
CA ILE A 115 17.36 -14.84 12.58
C ILE A 115 18.36 -15.96 12.86
N ILE A 116 18.03 -17.20 12.47
CA ILE A 116 18.92 -18.37 12.63
C ILE A 116 20.23 -18.15 11.89
N LYS A 117 20.17 -17.68 10.64
CA LYS A 117 21.38 -17.39 9.85
C LYS A 117 22.29 -16.38 10.55
N LYS A 118 21.73 -15.29 11.07
CA LYS A 118 22.51 -14.31 11.85
C LYS A 118 23.05 -14.87 13.16
N ALA A 119 22.30 -15.74 13.83
CA ALA A 119 22.76 -16.39 15.06
C ALA A 119 23.92 -17.36 14.81
N CYS A 120 24.01 -17.97 13.62
CA CYS A 120 25.16 -18.77 13.21
C CYS A 120 26.45 -17.96 13.07
N ASP A 121 26.35 -16.67 12.74
CA ASP A 121 27.50 -15.77 12.55
C ASP A 121 27.97 -15.11 13.87
N TYR A 122 27.29 -15.38 14.99
CA TYR A 122 27.61 -14.80 16.30
C TYR A 122 28.73 -15.58 17.02
N GLU A 123 29.55 -14.87 17.79
CA GLU A 123 30.68 -15.44 18.54
C GLU A 123 30.20 -16.42 19.62
N ASP A 124 30.98 -17.47 19.85
CA ASP A 124 30.68 -18.48 20.88
C ASP A 124 30.84 -17.88 22.28
N GLY A 125 29.76 -17.95 23.07
CA GLY A 125 29.71 -17.40 24.42
C GLY A 125 28.35 -17.57 25.08
N PRO A 126 28.20 -17.13 26.34
CA PRO A 126 26.94 -17.25 27.09
C PRO A 126 25.78 -16.50 26.41
N GLU A 127 26.09 -15.43 25.67
CA GLU A 127 25.09 -14.69 24.88
C GLU A 127 24.53 -15.53 23.73
N LYS A 128 25.37 -16.33 23.06
CA LYS A 128 24.95 -17.20 21.95
C LYS A 128 24.06 -18.32 22.46
N GLU A 129 24.35 -18.90 23.61
CA GLU A 129 23.49 -19.91 24.24
C GLU A 129 22.12 -19.34 24.60
N ALA A 130 22.07 -18.14 25.19
CA ALA A 130 20.81 -17.46 25.48
C ALA A 130 20.03 -17.12 24.20
N LEU A 131 20.72 -16.74 23.13
CA LEU A 131 20.12 -16.50 21.81
C LEU A 131 19.55 -17.79 21.21
N ILE A 132 20.29 -18.90 21.25
CA ILE A 132 19.84 -20.24 20.81
C ILE A 132 18.56 -20.63 21.56
N HIS A 133 18.55 -20.48 22.88
CA HIS A 133 17.38 -20.79 23.71
C HIS A 133 16.17 -19.91 23.33
N THR A 134 16.39 -18.62 23.08
CA THR A 134 15.34 -17.69 22.66
C THR A 134 14.78 -18.04 21.29
N ILE A 135 15.65 -18.42 20.35
CA ILE A 135 15.26 -18.87 19.00
C ILE A 135 14.45 -20.17 19.08
N ALA A 136 14.87 -21.13 19.90
CA ALA A 136 14.14 -22.39 20.10
C ALA A 136 12.73 -22.16 20.68
N ASN A 137 12.60 -21.26 21.66
CA ASN A 137 11.27 -20.84 22.15
C ASN A 137 10.43 -20.15 21.07
N HIS A 138 11.06 -19.35 20.22
CA HIS A 138 10.38 -18.69 19.10
C HIS A 138 9.91 -19.70 18.04
N LEU A 139 10.72 -20.71 17.74
CA LEU A 139 10.35 -21.86 16.89
C LEU A 139 9.14 -22.59 17.47
N LYS A 140 9.19 -22.99 18.75
CA LYS A 140 8.08 -23.68 19.42
C LYS A 140 6.79 -22.87 19.36
N LYS A 141 6.86 -21.56 19.61
CA LYS A 141 5.72 -20.65 19.51
C LYS A 141 5.15 -20.53 18.09
N SER A 142 6.02 -20.41 17.09
CA SER A 142 5.59 -20.29 15.69
C SER A 142 4.97 -21.58 15.19
N TYR A 143 5.53 -22.73 15.57
CA TYR A 143 4.94 -24.05 15.31
C TYR A 143 3.54 -24.16 15.90
N LEU A 144 3.37 -23.83 17.19
CA LEU A 144 2.07 -23.88 17.88
C LEU A 144 1.03 -22.86 17.35
N ASN A 145 1.48 -21.83 16.64
CA ASN A 145 0.57 -20.88 16.01
C ASN A 145 -0.09 -21.47 14.75
N TRP A 146 0.64 -22.32 14.02
CA TRP A 146 0.14 -23.01 12.83
C TRP A 146 -0.49 -24.38 13.15
N ASN A 147 0.12 -25.14 14.06
CA ASN A 147 -0.34 -26.45 14.52
C ASN A 147 -0.88 -26.35 15.95
N ARG A 148 -2.12 -26.76 16.19
CA ARG A 148 -2.76 -26.66 17.52
C ARG A 148 -2.45 -27.83 18.45
N GLU A 149 -1.70 -28.81 17.98
CA GLU A 149 -1.28 -29.98 18.74
C GLU A 149 -0.01 -29.67 19.53
N SER A 150 0.18 -30.38 20.64
CA SER A 150 1.43 -30.28 21.40
C SER A 150 2.62 -30.65 20.51
N VAL A 151 3.78 -30.05 20.82
CA VAL A 151 5.04 -30.37 20.16
C VAL A 151 6.08 -30.69 21.22
N ASP A 152 6.83 -31.77 20.98
CA ASP A 152 7.95 -32.18 21.81
C ASP A 152 9.18 -31.29 21.55
N ASP A 153 9.98 -31.08 22.59
CA ASP A 153 11.16 -30.23 22.52
C ASP A 153 12.23 -30.81 21.58
N GLU A 154 12.29 -32.14 21.45
CA GLU A 154 13.18 -32.85 20.53
C GLU A 154 12.90 -32.51 19.06
N VAL A 155 11.63 -32.36 18.69
CA VAL A 155 11.23 -31.97 17.32
C VAL A 155 11.68 -30.54 17.03
N ILE A 156 11.54 -29.64 18.01
CA ILE A 156 12.00 -28.25 17.87
C ILE A 156 13.53 -28.17 17.79
N ALA A 157 14.25 -28.98 18.57
CA ALA A 157 15.71 -29.09 18.50
C ALA A 157 16.16 -29.62 17.11
N HIS A 158 15.46 -30.63 16.58
CA HIS A 158 15.72 -31.14 15.23
C HIS A 158 15.48 -30.08 14.15
N HIS A 159 14.37 -29.33 14.22
CA HIS A 159 14.10 -28.26 13.28
C HIS A 159 15.13 -27.13 13.34
N LEU A 160 15.61 -26.78 14.54
CA LEU A 160 16.70 -25.82 14.71
C LEU A 160 17.99 -26.32 14.05
N ASN A 161 18.33 -27.59 14.21
CA ASN A 161 19.50 -28.20 13.59
C ASN A 161 19.40 -28.16 12.05
N VAL A 162 18.26 -28.56 11.48
CA VAL A 162 18.01 -28.55 10.02
C VAL A 162 18.03 -27.13 9.42
N LEU A 163 17.55 -26.12 10.18
CA LEU A 163 17.55 -24.72 9.74
C LEU A 163 18.91 -24.03 9.89
N SER A 164 19.73 -24.48 10.84
CA SER A 164 21.08 -23.95 11.08
C SER A 164 22.17 -24.71 10.32
N ASP A 165 21.80 -25.73 9.53
CA ASP A 165 22.69 -26.68 8.88
C ASP A 165 23.70 -27.30 9.90
N GLY A 166 23.21 -27.63 11.10
CA GLY A 166 23.99 -28.26 12.18
C GLY A 166 24.85 -27.31 13.02
N LYS A 167 24.83 -26.00 12.77
CA LYS A 167 25.67 -25.02 13.48
C LYS A 167 25.13 -24.60 14.85
N LEU A 168 23.83 -24.73 15.10
CA LEU A 168 23.21 -24.39 16.38
C LEU A 168 22.69 -25.66 17.03
N ILE A 169 23.21 -25.97 18.22
CA ILE A 169 22.80 -27.12 19.02
C ILE A 169 22.15 -26.60 20.29
N LEU A 170 20.92 -27.05 20.56
CA LEU A 170 20.23 -26.73 21.81
C LEU A 170 20.75 -27.65 22.91
N SER A 171 21.24 -27.08 24.01
CA SER A 171 21.65 -27.84 25.19
C SER A 171 20.46 -28.55 25.83
N THR A 172 20.60 -29.85 26.08
CA THR A 172 19.54 -30.73 26.62
C THR A 172 19.09 -30.36 28.04
N GLU A 173 19.88 -29.57 28.76
CA GLU A 173 19.58 -29.14 30.13
C GLU A 173 18.51 -28.03 30.20
N GLN A 174 18.31 -27.29 29.10
CA GLN A 174 17.39 -26.15 29.08
C GLN A 174 16.03 -26.54 28.50
N LYS A 175 15.06 -26.79 29.37
CA LYS A 175 13.67 -27.03 28.96
C LYS A 175 13.07 -25.81 28.27
N LEU A 176 12.37 -26.01 27.16
CA LEU A 176 11.67 -24.93 26.48
C LEU A 176 10.38 -24.58 27.22
N THR A 177 9.81 -23.40 26.90
CA THR A 177 8.53 -22.96 27.48
C THR A 177 7.45 -24.03 27.25
N ALA A 178 6.68 -24.35 28.30
CA ALA A 178 5.63 -25.36 28.22
C ALA A 178 4.58 -25.01 27.15
N THR A 179 4.09 -26.03 26.45
CA THR A 179 3.06 -25.86 25.39
C THR A 179 1.78 -25.24 25.94
N SER A 180 1.39 -25.62 27.17
CA SER A 180 0.24 -25.07 27.91
C SER A 180 0.32 -23.56 28.09
N ASP A 181 1.48 -23.05 28.52
CA ASP A 181 1.71 -21.61 28.76
C ASP A 181 1.64 -20.79 27.46
N ILE A 182 2.19 -21.34 26.38
CA ILE A 182 2.15 -20.71 25.06
C ILE A 182 0.70 -20.64 24.54
N LEU A 183 -0.04 -21.74 24.63
CA LEU A 183 -1.42 -21.82 24.16
C LEU A 183 -2.38 -20.96 25.00
N ALA A 184 -2.18 -20.89 26.32
CA ALA A 184 -2.95 -20.03 27.21
C ALA A 184 -2.79 -18.54 26.86
N ARG A 185 -1.55 -18.10 26.58
CA ARG A 185 -1.26 -16.72 26.13
C ARG A 185 -1.85 -16.39 24.76
N ASN A 186 -1.98 -17.37 23.87
CA ASN A 186 -2.61 -17.17 22.57
C ASN A 186 -4.15 -17.04 22.67
N LYS A 187 -4.79 -17.73 23.62
CA LYS A 187 -6.24 -17.60 23.85
C LYS A 187 -6.63 -16.22 24.43
N SER A 188 -5.82 -15.65 25.32
CA SER A 188 -6.13 -14.35 25.95
C SER A 188 -6.07 -13.15 24.98
N ARG A 189 -5.39 -13.28 23.85
CA ARG A 189 -5.31 -12.24 22.80
C ARG A 189 -6.52 -12.19 21.87
N LYS A 190 -7.39 -13.22 21.85
CA LYS A 190 -8.69 -13.15 21.18
C LYS A 190 -9.71 -12.43 22.07
N LYS A 191 -9.47 -11.15 22.39
CA LYS A 191 -10.57 -10.30 22.86
C LYS A 191 -11.55 -10.17 21.71
N LYS A 192 -12.73 -10.78 21.84
CA LYS A 192 -13.87 -10.56 20.94
C LYS A 192 -14.05 -9.04 20.81
N PHE A 193 -14.01 -8.53 19.58
CA PHE A 193 -14.46 -7.17 19.29
C PHE A 193 -15.92 -7.09 19.75
N ILE A 194 -16.16 -6.41 20.87
CA ILE A 194 -17.52 -6.09 21.32
C ILE A 194 -17.88 -4.83 20.53
N PRO A 195 -18.78 -4.88 19.53
CA PRO A 195 -19.24 -3.68 18.88
C PRO A 195 -19.90 -2.79 19.94
N ARG A 196 -19.37 -1.57 20.10
CA ARG A 196 -19.98 -0.53 20.94
C ARG A 196 -21.38 -0.26 20.37
N SER A 197 -22.41 -0.76 21.03
CA SER A 197 -23.79 -0.35 20.75
C SER A 197 -23.88 1.15 21.01
N LYS A 198 -24.32 1.90 20.00
CA LYS A 198 -24.47 3.35 20.02
C LYS A 198 -25.80 3.64 20.74
N ASP A 199 -25.74 3.95 22.03
CA ASP A 199 -26.90 4.40 22.80
C ASP A 199 -27.40 5.76 22.26
N ASN A 200 -28.43 5.71 21.42
CA ASN A 200 -29.19 6.87 20.98
C ASN A 200 -30.23 7.24 22.05
N ASN A 201 -29.81 7.98 23.08
CA ASN A 201 -30.71 8.50 24.10
C ASN A 201 -31.41 9.78 23.58
N GLY A 202 -32.47 9.60 22.78
CA GLY A 202 -33.36 10.66 22.31
C GLY A 202 -34.33 11.11 23.40
N LYS A 203 -33.93 12.11 24.20
CA LYS A 203 -34.83 12.86 25.08
C LYS A 203 -35.95 13.53 24.28
N ARG A 204 -37.16 12.96 24.28
CA ARG A 204 -38.39 13.63 23.81
C ARG A 204 -39.17 14.15 25.03
N LYS A 205 -39.04 15.46 25.28
CA LYS A 205 -39.80 16.26 26.25
C LYS A 205 -41.32 16.05 26.07
N LYS A 206 -42.01 15.61 27.13
CA LYS A 206 -43.47 15.76 27.26
C LYS A 206 -43.78 17.23 27.55
N ARG A 207 -44.58 17.88 26.69
CA ARG A 207 -45.25 19.16 26.93
C ARG A 207 -46.58 18.85 27.63
N SER A 208 -46.73 19.27 28.87
CA SER A 208 -48.03 19.41 29.54
C SER A 208 -48.62 20.77 29.17
N GLN A 209 -49.79 20.78 28.53
CA GLN A 209 -50.66 21.96 28.44
C GLN A 209 -51.51 22.02 29.72
N GLN A 210 -51.41 23.15 30.42
CA GLN A 210 -52.45 23.72 31.27
C GLN A 210 -52.60 25.16 30.80
N GLY A 211 -53.83 25.59 30.55
CA GLY A 211 -54.19 26.90 30.00
C GLY A 211 -55.12 26.75 28.82
#